data_AF-A0A5J4X6M0-F1
#
_entry.id   AF-A0A5J4X6M0-F1
#
_cell.length_a   1.000
_cell.length_b   1.000
_cell.length_c   1.000
_cell.angle_alpha   90.00
_cell.angle_beta   90.00
_cell.angle_gamma   90.00
#
_symmetry.space_group_name_H-M   'P 1'
#
loop_
_entity.id
_entity.type
_entity.pdbx_description
1 polymer ?
#
loop_
_entity_poly.entity_id
_entity_poly.type
_entity_poly.pdbx_seq_one_letter_code
_entity_poly.pdbx_strand_id
1 'polypeptide(L)'
;MPPKKGKKGKKKKAAEPEYDDPYEKELNAKTMDDLVKEEKIWKDKGKKELQMRSLAVADRDMGEKVFKALQNELETLQTSIKLQEVKMQDDFTEHETDLKQIEMNFKHHITFHEMDLEKVDTDKESEVEQNAKLHKEREEQIRRAHAFVDQQLSQGKENQERALQALSVNIALMKQKGKEFLQELTEKLEARKEAYVNMWTLRRRVELMEIEERKNRHIFTLNDHHRNAFAKTKMYYNQVTVNNLKIIRSLKKEIEDCTKRNEAIVHDQARMTESIEDIRAQRTPAEQTLHQMREDVATYEKEMSVLHSTRMHNRILQSQLQQLEADHEVLEKKFQQQMKEKSELEKKYEERLEIARQRGMIPSGVMIGRINAQRQLLAKKEDQLAEVVASAQLDPEGVHELTAQLDEILTAKNRIIEDLKYEIIRVTKAHNDAIHVMESKLLEMGIPEEDLGYRPTVTSTVTSPAGLVSALI
;
A
#
# COMPACT_ATOMS: atom_id res chain seq x y z
N MET A 1 41.44 -14.67 175.86
CA MET A 1 42.45 -15.03 176.90
C MET A 1 42.80 -13.78 177.73
N PRO A 2 43.34 -13.92 178.96
CA PRO A 2 43.82 -12.82 179.84
C PRO A 2 45.28 -12.40 179.45
N PRO A 3 46.05 -11.47 180.11
CA PRO A 3 46.33 -11.27 181.57
C PRO A 3 46.47 -9.77 182.05
N LYS A 4 46.91 -9.36 183.28
CA LYS A 4 46.72 -9.76 184.71
C LYS A 4 47.58 -8.84 185.66
N LYS A 5 47.18 -8.62 186.95
CA LYS A 5 47.87 -7.94 188.13
C LYS A 5 47.62 -6.40 188.30
N GLY A 6 47.43 -5.79 189.50
CA GLY A 6 46.95 -6.27 190.84
C GLY A 6 47.34 -5.47 192.13
N LYS A 7 46.44 -5.39 193.15
CA LYS A 7 46.60 -4.96 194.61
C LYS A 7 46.73 -3.43 194.93
N LYS A 8 46.42 -2.81 196.12
CA LYS A 8 45.81 -3.18 197.46
C LYS A 8 45.44 -1.93 198.37
N GLY A 9 44.28 -1.91 199.09
CA GLY A 9 44.00 -1.15 200.38
C GLY A 9 43.76 0.39 200.35
N LYS A 10 43.25 1.15 201.37
CA LYS A 10 42.62 0.92 202.73
C LYS A 10 41.81 2.21 203.21
N LYS A 11 41.36 2.37 204.50
CA LYS A 11 40.48 3.46 205.07
C LYS A 11 41.15 4.25 206.26
N LYS A 12 40.63 5.28 207.02
CA LYS A 12 39.30 5.50 207.71
C LYS A 12 39.22 6.81 208.63
N LYS A 13 38.09 7.59 208.62
CA LYS A 13 37.42 8.42 209.74
C LYS A 13 37.78 9.91 210.15
N ALA A 14 36.71 10.66 210.56
CA ALA A 14 36.53 11.72 211.63
C ALA A 14 37.10 13.18 211.44
N ALA A 15 36.72 14.26 212.17
CA ALA A 15 35.94 14.50 213.43
C ALA A 15 35.24 15.92 213.57
N GLU A 16 34.72 16.25 214.79
CA GLU A 16 34.06 17.49 215.35
C GLU A 16 35.02 18.72 215.57
N PRO A 17 34.58 19.98 215.91
CA PRO A 17 33.84 20.51 217.12
C PRO A 17 32.74 21.60 216.81
N GLU A 18 32.08 22.40 217.70
CA GLU A 18 31.56 22.36 219.12
C GLU A 18 30.76 23.70 219.44
N TYR A 19 30.38 24.06 220.69
CA TYR A 19 29.48 25.21 221.08
C TYR A 19 29.77 25.79 222.50
N ASP A 20 29.37 27.04 222.82
CA ASP A 20 29.11 27.51 224.21
C ASP A 20 28.17 28.75 224.32
N ASP A 21 27.56 28.99 225.49
CA ASP A 21 26.52 30.01 225.78
C ASP A 21 26.69 30.70 227.16
N PRO A 22 26.64 32.04 227.26
CA PRO A 22 26.60 32.75 228.54
C PRO A 22 25.45 33.78 228.67
N TYR A 23 24.27 33.36 229.13
CA TYR A 23 23.29 34.26 229.78
C TYR A 23 22.71 33.68 231.08
N GLU A 24 23.52 33.66 232.13
CA GLU A 24 23.05 33.46 233.51
C GLU A 24 23.68 34.51 234.46
N LYS A 25 22.89 34.99 235.43
CA LYS A 25 23.22 35.99 236.46
C LYS A 25 23.42 37.43 235.96
N GLU A 26 22.30 38.15 235.81
CA GLU A 26 22.10 39.44 236.51
C GLU A 26 20.62 39.86 236.44
N LEU A 27 19.77 39.21 237.26
CA LEU A 27 18.34 39.53 237.35
C LEU A 27 17.84 39.53 238.79
N ASN A 28 18.14 40.62 239.51
CA ASN A 28 17.48 41.01 240.75
C ASN A 28 17.22 42.52 240.72
N ALA A 29 16.08 42.96 241.28
CA ALA A 29 15.68 44.35 241.43
C ALA A 29 15.55 45.20 240.14
N LYS A 30 14.49 44.95 239.35
CA LYS A 30 13.76 45.99 238.60
C LYS A 30 12.26 45.88 238.88
N THR A 31 11.59 47.03 239.03
CA THR A 31 10.16 47.12 239.37
C THR A 31 9.26 46.93 238.14
N MET A 32 8.00 46.51 238.38
CA MET A 32 7.07 46.03 237.35
C MET A 32 6.88 46.99 236.16
N ASP A 33 6.88 48.30 236.40
CA ASP A 33 6.64 49.33 235.37
C ASP A 33 7.69 49.40 234.25
N ASP A 34 8.89 48.83 234.44
CA ASP A 34 9.93 48.84 233.40
C ASP A 34 9.83 47.64 232.46
N LEU A 35 9.45 46.46 232.97
CA LEU A 35 9.25 45.25 232.16
C LEU A 35 8.15 45.44 231.11
N VAL A 36 7.06 46.13 231.48
CA VAL A 36 5.93 46.43 230.57
C VAL A 36 6.34 47.36 229.41
N LYS A 37 7.38 48.19 229.59
CA LYS A 37 7.89 49.08 228.54
C LYS A 37 8.76 48.32 227.53
N GLU A 38 9.61 47.41 227.99
CA GLU A 38 10.46 46.61 227.09
C GLU A 38 9.66 45.62 226.23
N GLU A 39 8.64 44.95 226.80
CA GLU A 39 7.79 44.01 226.05
C GLU A 39 7.18 44.64 224.77
N LYS A 40 6.82 45.93 224.88
CA LYS A 40 6.22 46.70 223.79
C LYS A 40 7.23 47.01 222.66
N ILE A 41 8.50 47.25 223.01
CA ILE A 41 9.59 47.50 222.05
C ILE A 41 9.94 46.23 221.28
N TRP A 42 9.98 45.07 221.96
CA TRP A 42 10.27 43.79 221.31
C TRP A 42 9.18 43.35 220.33
N LYS A 43 7.90 43.57 220.65
CA LYS A 43 6.77 43.23 219.76
C LYS A 43 6.79 43.99 218.43
N ASP A 44 7.22 45.25 218.40
CA ASP A 44 7.30 46.02 217.14
C ASP A 44 8.61 45.79 216.36
N LYS A 45 9.70 45.35 217.01
CA LYS A 45 10.88 44.82 216.29
C LYS A 45 10.53 43.56 215.48
N GLY A 46 9.91 42.57 216.13
CA GLY A 46 9.58 41.29 215.49
C GLY A 46 8.66 41.41 214.27
N LYS A 47 7.75 42.39 214.25
CA LYS A 47 6.91 42.69 213.06
C LYS A 47 7.72 43.14 211.84
N LYS A 48 8.77 43.95 212.04
CA LYS A 48 9.60 44.46 210.94
C LYS A 48 10.48 43.37 210.34
N GLU A 49 11.06 42.49 211.17
CA GLU A 49 11.82 41.34 210.69
C GLU A 49 10.95 40.39 209.86
N LEU A 50 9.69 40.17 210.26
CA LEU A 50 8.77 39.29 209.54
C LEU A 50 8.44 39.82 208.13
N GLN A 51 8.31 41.14 207.96
CA GLN A 51 8.13 41.79 206.66
C GLN A 51 9.38 41.68 205.78
N MET A 52 10.57 41.96 206.34
CA MET A 52 11.85 41.81 205.61
C MET A 52 12.05 40.38 205.11
N ARG A 53 11.72 39.39 205.96
CA ARG A 53 11.85 37.95 205.61
C ARG A 53 10.88 37.54 204.51
N SER A 54 9.67 38.09 204.48
CA SER A 54 8.69 37.84 203.41
C SER A 54 9.17 38.35 202.05
N LEU A 55 9.80 39.53 202.03
CA LEU A 55 10.27 40.19 200.80
C LEU A 55 11.45 39.42 200.18
N ALA A 56 12.43 39.03 201.00
CA ALA A 56 13.59 38.25 200.56
C ALA A 56 13.23 36.86 199.98
N VAL A 57 12.13 36.25 200.43
CA VAL A 57 11.63 34.98 199.84
C VAL A 57 11.03 35.22 198.45
N ALA A 58 10.29 36.31 198.26
CA ALA A 58 9.69 36.64 196.96
C ALA A 58 10.76 36.91 195.89
N ASP A 59 11.81 37.66 196.21
CA ASP A 59 12.92 37.95 195.31
C ASP A 59 13.69 36.67 194.91
N ARG A 60 13.94 35.78 195.88
CA ARG A 60 14.57 34.47 195.65
C ARG A 60 13.74 33.62 194.69
N ASP A 61 12.45 33.49 194.95
CA ASP A 61 11.53 32.67 194.16
C ASP A 61 11.30 33.24 192.75
N MET A 62 11.43 34.56 192.57
CA MET A 62 11.42 35.21 191.26
C MET A 62 12.72 34.92 190.49
N GLY A 63 13.89 35.05 191.13
CA GLY A 63 15.18 34.70 190.55
C GLY A 63 15.24 33.23 190.11
N GLU A 64 14.73 32.31 190.93
CA GLU A 64 14.70 30.88 190.62
C GLU A 64 13.77 30.54 189.44
N LYS A 65 12.71 31.32 189.22
CA LYS A 65 11.84 31.21 188.01
C LYS A 65 12.54 31.71 186.76
N VAL A 66 13.17 32.89 186.81
CA VAL A 66 13.89 33.47 185.67
C VAL A 66 15.05 32.57 185.23
N PHE A 67 15.81 32.00 186.19
CA PHE A 67 16.88 31.07 185.89
C PHE A 67 16.38 29.82 185.14
N LYS A 68 15.26 29.21 185.59
CA LYS A 68 14.67 28.03 184.94
C LYS A 68 14.10 28.35 183.55
N ALA A 69 13.56 29.56 183.34
CA ALA A 69 13.13 30.00 182.01
C ALA A 69 14.32 30.09 181.04
N LEU A 70 15.39 30.79 181.43
CA LEU A 70 16.61 30.93 180.62
C LEU A 70 17.29 29.57 180.36
N GLN A 71 17.27 28.65 181.32
CA GLN A 71 17.80 27.30 181.12
C GLN A 71 17.00 26.51 180.07
N ASN A 72 15.66 26.60 180.10
CA ASN A 72 14.80 25.97 179.09
C ASN A 72 14.98 26.62 177.69
N GLU A 73 15.17 27.94 177.62
CA GLU A 73 15.48 28.63 176.36
C GLU A 73 16.85 28.19 175.80
N LEU A 74 17.86 28.02 176.66
CA LEU A 74 19.16 27.49 176.26
C LEU A 74 19.06 26.07 175.69
N GLU A 75 18.28 25.19 176.31
CA GLU A 75 18.09 23.81 175.85
C GLU A 75 17.29 23.74 174.53
N THR A 76 16.28 24.60 174.33
CA THR A 76 15.53 24.68 173.06
C THR A 76 16.37 25.27 171.92
N LEU A 77 17.21 26.26 172.20
CA LEU A 77 18.18 26.77 171.21
C LEU A 77 19.26 25.74 170.85
N GLN A 78 19.83 25.03 171.84
CA GLN A 78 20.83 23.98 171.58
C GLN A 78 20.27 22.78 170.80
N THR A 79 19.00 22.44 171.00
CA THR A 79 18.33 21.38 170.20
C THR A 79 17.94 21.87 168.80
N SER A 80 17.55 23.14 168.66
CA SER A 80 17.32 23.76 167.35
C SER A 80 18.58 23.81 166.48
N ILE A 81 19.73 24.21 167.05
CA ILE A 81 21.02 24.23 166.34
C ILE A 81 21.38 22.82 165.84
N LYS A 82 21.31 21.79 166.69
CA LYS A 82 21.58 20.40 166.30
C LYS A 82 20.65 19.90 165.20
N LEU A 83 19.38 20.32 165.20
CA LEU A 83 18.44 19.97 164.14
C LEU A 83 18.79 20.66 162.81
N GLN A 84 19.35 21.88 162.83
CA GLN A 84 19.87 22.54 161.64
C GLN A 84 21.19 21.92 161.16
N GLU A 85 22.09 21.54 162.06
CA GLU A 85 23.34 20.82 161.73
C GLU A 85 23.03 19.48 161.03
N VAL A 86 22.10 18.69 161.56
CA VAL A 86 21.66 17.43 160.92
C VAL A 86 21.03 17.69 159.55
N LYS A 87 20.13 18.67 159.42
CA LYS A 87 19.51 19.00 158.12
C LYS A 87 20.51 19.43 157.07
N MET A 88 21.46 20.32 157.41
CA MET A 88 22.52 20.70 156.49
C MET A 88 23.36 19.49 156.07
N GLN A 89 23.62 18.55 156.99
CA GLN A 89 24.35 17.32 156.67
C GLN A 89 23.54 16.39 155.75
N ASP A 90 22.23 16.24 155.98
CA ASP A 90 21.32 15.48 155.11
C ASP A 90 21.28 16.11 153.71
N ASP A 91 21.01 17.43 153.61
CA ASP A 91 21.00 18.22 152.36
C ASP A 91 22.33 18.08 151.58
N PHE A 92 23.47 18.11 152.27
CA PHE A 92 24.78 17.88 151.65
C PHE A 92 24.93 16.45 151.10
N THR A 93 24.43 15.43 151.80
CA THR A 93 24.49 14.04 151.30
C THR A 93 23.58 13.80 150.11
N GLU A 94 22.38 14.40 150.08
CA GLU A 94 21.46 14.33 148.94
C GLU A 94 22.09 14.98 147.70
N HIS A 95 22.65 16.19 147.84
CA HIS A 95 23.38 16.87 146.77
C HIS A 95 24.65 16.11 146.32
N GLU A 96 25.34 15.40 147.22
CA GLU A 96 26.47 14.54 146.86
C GLU A 96 26.02 13.29 146.07
N THR A 97 24.84 12.74 146.35
CA THR A 97 24.25 11.66 145.53
C THR A 97 23.74 12.13 144.18
N ASP A 98 23.09 13.30 144.11
CA ASP A 98 22.64 13.91 142.85
C ASP A 98 23.81 14.22 141.92
N LEU A 99 24.90 14.80 142.43
CA LEU A 99 26.12 15.03 141.65
C LEU A 99 26.67 13.73 141.05
N LYS A 100 26.71 12.64 141.83
CA LYS A 100 27.17 11.32 141.35
C LYS A 100 26.23 10.72 140.30
N GLN A 101 24.92 10.90 140.46
CA GLN A 101 23.94 10.43 139.48
C GLN A 101 24.01 11.23 138.17
N ILE A 102 24.18 12.56 138.25
CA ILE A 102 24.40 13.43 137.08
C ILE A 102 25.71 13.05 136.38
N GLU A 103 26.81 12.85 137.13
CA GLU A 103 28.10 12.44 136.57
C GLU A 103 28.02 11.05 135.89
N MET A 104 27.32 10.10 136.51
CA MET A 104 27.08 8.77 135.93
C MET A 104 26.23 8.85 134.65
N ASN A 105 25.15 9.64 134.67
CA ASN A 105 24.29 9.84 133.49
C ASN A 105 25.06 10.52 132.35
N PHE A 106 25.90 11.51 132.66
CA PHE A 106 26.73 12.20 131.66
C PHE A 106 27.78 11.27 131.04
N LYS A 107 28.45 10.43 131.86
CA LYS A 107 29.35 9.36 131.39
C LYS A 107 28.62 8.33 130.54
N HIS A 108 27.39 7.96 130.90
CA HIS A 108 26.58 7.05 130.11
C HIS A 108 26.18 7.67 128.75
N HIS A 109 25.77 8.94 128.71
CA HIS A 109 25.49 9.63 127.46
C HIS A 109 26.72 9.77 126.56
N ILE A 110 27.90 10.10 127.12
CA ILE A 110 29.16 10.12 126.35
C ILE A 110 29.45 8.75 125.77
N THR A 111 29.53 7.70 126.60
CA THR A 111 29.86 6.34 126.13
C THR A 111 28.82 5.78 125.15
N PHE A 112 27.54 6.12 125.30
CA PHE A 112 26.50 5.73 124.36
C PHE A 112 26.64 6.47 123.01
N HIS A 113 26.96 7.76 123.02
CA HIS A 113 27.23 8.52 121.79
C HIS A 113 28.54 8.10 121.10
N GLU A 114 29.58 7.74 121.87
CA GLU A 114 30.81 7.14 121.35
C GLU A 114 30.50 5.80 120.66
N MET A 115 29.74 4.91 121.32
CA MET A 115 29.29 3.65 120.71
C MET A 115 28.38 3.84 119.48
N ASP A 116 27.54 4.87 119.43
CA ASP A 116 26.70 5.17 118.27
C ASP A 116 27.52 5.76 117.10
N LEU A 117 28.55 6.56 117.38
CA LEU A 117 29.50 7.04 116.37
C LEU A 117 30.33 5.87 115.80
N GLU A 118 30.84 4.97 116.66
CA GLU A 118 31.53 3.76 116.23
C GLU A 118 30.65 2.88 115.34
N LYS A 119 29.38 2.66 115.72
CA LYS A 119 28.41 1.95 114.86
C LYS A 119 28.26 2.62 113.50
N VAL A 120 27.98 3.92 113.45
CA VAL A 120 27.78 4.67 112.21
C VAL A 120 29.01 4.63 111.30
N ASP A 121 30.22 4.69 111.85
CA ASP A 121 31.44 4.52 111.05
C ASP A 121 31.63 3.06 110.57
N THR A 122 31.33 2.04 111.38
CA THR A 122 31.38 0.63 110.92
C THR A 122 30.31 0.30 109.87
N ASP A 123 29.09 0.82 110.00
CA ASP A 123 28.01 0.67 109.02
C ASP A 123 28.40 1.38 107.71
N LYS A 124 29.01 2.57 107.79
CA LYS A 124 29.54 3.31 106.64
C LYS A 124 30.68 2.58 105.94
N GLU A 125 31.62 1.98 106.68
CA GLU A 125 32.69 1.16 106.08
C GLU A 125 32.12 -0.11 105.43
N SER A 126 31.16 -0.77 106.07
CA SER A 126 30.45 -1.94 105.54
C SER A 126 29.70 -1.61 104.23
N GLU A 127 28.93 -0.53 104.21
CA GLU A 127 28.23 -0.05 103.00
C GLU A 127 29.20 0.36 101.89
N VAL A 128 30.32 1.02 102.22
CA VAL A 128 31.35 1.34 101.22
C VAL A 128 31.98 0.08 100.65
N GLU A 129 32.28 -0.94 101.47
CA GLU A 129 32.85 -2.20 100.99
C GLU A 129 31.84 -3.00 100.17
N GLN A 130 30.57 -3.05 100.58
CA GLN A 130 29.48 -3.70 99.86
C GLN A 130 29.22 -3.03 98.51
N ASN A 131 29.15 -1.70 98.46
CA ASN A 131 29.02 -0.98 97.19
C ASN A 131 30.26 -1.18 96.31
N ALA A 132 31.48 -1.19 96.86
CA ALA A 132 32.69 -1.48 96.10
C ALA A 132 32.71 -2.91 95.51
N LYS A 133 32.17 -3.91 96.23
CA LYS A 133 31.95 -5.28 95.73
C LYS A 133 30.94 -5.28 94.58
N LEU A 134 29.75 -4.71 94.80
CA LEU A 134 28.68 -4.63 93.78
C LEU A 134 29.11 -3.86 92.51
N HIS A 135 29.93 -2.81 92.65
CA HIS A 135 30.48 -2.09 91.50
C HIS A 135 31.46 -2.94 90.69
N LYS A 136 32.38 -3.67 91.35
CA LYS A 136 33.29 -4.61 90.67
C LYS A 136 32.53 -5.74 89.96
N GLU A 137 31.51 -6.31 90.60
CA GLU A 137 30.66 -7.34 89.98
C GLU A 137 29.93 -6.81 88.74
N ARG A 138 29.36 -5.60 88.81
CA ARG A 138 28.72 -4.93 87.67
C ARG A 138 29.72 -4.65 86.54
N GLU A 139 30.91 -4.14 86.84
CA GLU A 139 31.96 -3.94 85.84
C GLU A 139 32.39 -5.25 85.17
N GLU A 140 32.55 -6.33 85.93
CA GLU A 140 32.88 -7.63 85.37
C GLU A 140 31.73 -8.20 84.52
N GLN A 141 30.47 -8.07 84.95
CA GLN A 141 29.31 -8.47 84.15
C GLN A 141 29.25 -7.69 82.83
N ILE A 142 29.45 -6.37 82.86
CA ILE A 142 29.49 -5.51 81.66
C ILE A 142 30.67 -5.92 80.76
N ARG A 143 31.86 -6.17 81.32
CA ARG A 143 33.06 -6.57 80.56
C ARG A 143 32.88 -7.95 79.90
N ARG A 144 32.27 -8.91 80.59
CA ARG A 144 31.91 -10.24 80.05
C ARG A 144 30.84 -10.12 78.95
N ALA A 145 29.82 -9.29 79.16
CA ALA A 145 28.78 -9.03 78.16
C ALA A 145 29.32 -8.36 76.89
N HIS A 146 30.19 -7.35 77.04
CA HIS A 146 30.85 -6.68 75.91
C HIS A 146 31.71 -7.67 75.11
N ALA A 147 32.56 -8.45 75.78
CA ALA A 147 33.39 -9.45 75.12
C ALA A 147 32.56 -10.54 74.39
N PHE A 148 31.41 -10.93 74.95
CA PHE A 148 30.46 -11.85 74.29
C PHE A 148 29.81 -11.22 73.06
N VAL A 149 29.42 -9.94 73.12
CA VAL A 149 28.87 -9.20 71.97
C VAL A 149 29.94 -8.99 70.88
N ASP A 150 31.19 -8.67 71.25
CA ASP A 150 32.30 -8.58 70.29
C ASP A 150 32.56 -9.94 69.60
N GLN A 151 32.52 -11.04 70.36
CA GLN A 151 32.67 -12.39 69.82
C GLN A 151 31.52 -12.76 68.86
N GLN A 152 30.27 -12.45 69.23
CA GLN A 152 29.09 -12.60 68.37
C GLN A 152 29.20 -11.78 67.08
N LEU A 153 29.62 -10.51 67.18
CA LEU A 153 29.83 -9.63 66.02
C LEU A 153 30.97 -10.11 65.12
N SER A 154 32.05 -10.64 65.70
CA SER A 154 33.18 -11.21 64.96
C SER A 154 32.78 -12.48 64.19
N GLN A 155 32.12 -13.42 64.87
CA GLN A 155 31.59 -14.64 64.24
C GLN A 155 30.50 -14.33 63.21
N GLY A 156 29.66 -13.32 63.46
CA GLY A 156 28.66 -12.83 62.52
C GLY A 156 29.28 -12.31 61.23
N LYS A 157 30.33 -11.46 61.34
CA LYS A 157 31.10 -10.96 60.19
C LYS A 157 31.78 -12.09 59.42
N GLU A 158 32.47 -13.01 60.10
CA GLU A 158 33.15 -14.12 59.45
C GLU A 158 32.17 -15.04 58.69
N ASN A 159 31.01 -15.33 59.28
CA ASN A 159 29.96 -16.12 58.62
C ASN A 159 29.31 -15.37 57.44
N GLN A 160 29.12 -14.05 57.53
CA GLN A 160 28.69 -13.21 56.40
C GLN A 160 29.74 -13.22 55.27
N GLU A 161 31.01 -13.12 55.60
CA GLU A 161 32.09 -13.14 54.60
C GLU A 161 32.20 -14.50 53.91
N ARG A 162 32.16 -15.61 54.66
CA ARG A 162 32.08 -16.97 54.11
C ARG A 162 30.87 -17.14 53.18
N ALA A 163 29.71 -16.60 53.56
CA ALA A 163 28.49 -16.65 52.74
C ALA A 163 28.62 -15.81 51.45
N LEU A 164 29.23 -14.63 51.51
CA LEU A 164 29.53 -13.79 50.34
C LEU A 164 30.55 -14.45 49.41
N GLN A 165 31.60 -15.05 49.94
CA GLN A 165 32.58 -15.83 49.18
C GLN A 165 31.90 -17.00 48.45
N ALA A 166 31.12 -17.82 49.17
CA ALA A 166 30.36 -18.93 48.59
C ALA A 166 29.36 -18.47 47.51
N LEU A 167 28.66 -17.35 47.73
CA LEU A 167 27.76 -16.75 46.74
C LEU A 167 28.52 -16.27 45.49
N SER A 168 29.71 -15.66 45.66
CA SER A 168 30.54 -15.21 44.53
C SER A 168 31.03 -16.38 43.66
N VAL A 169 31.43 -17.50 44.28
CA VAL A 169 31.82 -18.74 43.58
C VAL A 169 30.64 -19.33 42.83
N ASN A 170 29.45 -19.38 43.44
CA ASN A 170 28.24 -19.82 42.78
C ASN A 170 27.85 -18.91 41.59
N ILE A 171 27.96 -17.59 41.74
CA ILE A 171 27.73 -16.63 40.64
C ILE A 171 28.76 -16.82 39.51
N ALA A 172 30.03 -17.08 39.82
CA ALA A 172 31.06 -17.37 38.83
C ALA A 172 30.76 -18.67 38.07
N LEU A 173 30.42 -19.76 38.78
CA LEU A 173 30.06 -21.05 38.20
C LEU A 173 28.80 -20.96 37.33
N MET A 174 27.77 -20.23 37.76
CA MET A 174 26.56 -20.00 36.97
C MET A 174 26.83 -19.15 35.71
N LYS A 175 27.72 -18.16 35.80
CA LYS A 175 28.20 -17.39 34.62
C LYS A 175 29.01 -18.25 33.66
N GLN A 176 29.83 -19.19 34.16
CA GLN A 176 30.57 -20.14 33.34
C GLN A 176 29.61 -21.09 32.61
N LYS A 177 28.73 -21.80 33.34
CA LYS A 177 27.72 -22.70 32.75
C LYS A 177 26.80 -21.99 31.76
N GLY A 178 26.46 -20.73 32.03
CA GLY A 178 25.69 -19.89 31.11
C GLY A 178 26.44 -19.60 29.80
N LYS A 179 27.76 -19.36 29.85
CA LYS A 179 28.60 -19.21 28.64
C LYS A 179 28.72 -20.52 27.87
N GLU A 180 29.02 -21.62 28.56
CA GLU A 180 29.16 -22.97 27.97
C GLU A 180 27.87 -23.38 27.25
N PHE A 181 26.71 -23.22 27.91
CA PHE A 181 25.40 -23.48 27.30
C PHE A 181 25.10 -22.57 26.10
N LEU A 182 25.47 -21.28 26.16
CA LEU A 182 25.31 -20.37 25.04
C LEU A 182 26.20 -20.75 23.85
N GLN A 183 27.46 -21.18 24.10
CA GLN A 183 28.39 -21.65 23.07
C GLN A 183 27.86 -22.92 22.40
N GLU A 184 27.48 -23.94 23.19
CA GLU A 184 26.83 -25.16 22.68
C GLU A 184 25.58 -24.85 21.85
N LEU A 185 24.76 -23.87 22.27
CA LEU A 185 23.55 -23.48 21.55
C LEU A 185 23.88 -22.76 20.24
N THR A 186 24.89 -21.87 20.21
CA THR A 186 25.35 -21.25 18.97
C THR A 186 25.92 -22.27 17.99
N GLU A 187 26.78 -23.19 18.44
CA GLU A 187 27.36 -24.24 17.59
C GLU A 187 26.27 -25.14 16.97
N LYS A 188 25.27 -25.55 17.77
CA LYS A 188 24.12 -26.36 17.29
C LYS A 188 23.25 -25.60 16.28
N LEU A 189 23.10 -24.28 16.44
CA LEU A 189 22.35 -23.44 15.49
C LEU A 189 23.15 -23.17 14.21
N GLU A 190 24.46 -22.97 14.29
CA GLU A 190 25.35 -22.76 13.14
C GLU A 190 25.52 -24.03 12.32
N ALA A 191 25.77 -25.18 12.95
CA ALA A 191 25.80 -26.49 12.27
C ALA A 191 24.45 -26.81 11.59
N ARG A 192 23.32 -26.45 12.20
CA ARG A 192 21.99 -26.61 11.60
C ARG A 192 21.77 -25.67 10.41
N LYS A 193 22.24 -24.41 10.51
CA LYS A 193 22.22 -23.43 9.41
C LYS A 193 23.07 -23.92 8.23
N GLU A 194 24.28 -24.41 8.49
CA GLU A 194 25.17 -24.96 7.47
C GLU A 194 24.58 -26.22 6.82
N ALA A 195 24.01 -27.14 7.61
CA ALA A 195 23.30 -28.32 7.08
C ALA A 195 22.15 -27.92 6.13
N TYR A 196 21.38 -26.88 6.46
CA TYR A 196 20.36 -26.36 5.54
C TYR A 196 20.98 -25.73 4.27
N VAL A 197 22.06 -24.94 4.38
CA VAL A 197 22.76 -24.38 3.21
C VAL A 197 23.28 -25.49 2.28
N ASN A 198 23.88 -26.54 2.85
CA ASN A 198 24.38 -27.69 2.10
C ASN A 198 23.23 -28.50 1.46
N MET A 199 22.12 -28.69 2.15
CA MET A 199 20.91 -29.32 1.60
C MET A 199 20.34 -28.52 0.42
N TRP A 200 20.15 -27.21 0.56
CA TRP A 200 19.58 -26.36 -0.49
C TRP A 200 20.50 -26.17 -1.69
N THR A 201 21.82 -26.07 -1.47
CA THR A 201 22.80 -25.98 -2.57
C THR A 201 22.96 -27.31 -3.32
N LEU A 202 22.92 -28.45 -2.62
CA LEU A 202 22.87 -29.77 -3.25
C LEU A 202 21.59 -29.96 -4.07
N ARG A 203 20.43 -29.63 -3.49
CA ARG A 203 19.14 -29.67 -4.20
C ARG A 203 19.17 -28.83 -5.47
N ARG A 204 19.60 -27.56 -5.38
CA ARG A 204 19.75 -26.66 -6.53
C ARG A 204 20.71 -27.23 -7.59
N ARG A 205 21.79 -27.91 -7.19
CA ARG A 205 22.73 -28.56 -8.12
C ARG A 205 22.06 -29.71 -8.88
N VAL A 206 21.30 -30.57 -8.20
CA VAL A 206 20.54 -31.65 -8.83
C VAL A 206 19.49 -31.10 -9.78
N GLU A 207 18.67 -30.13 -9.34
CA GLU A 207 17.65 -29.48 -10.18
C GLU A 207 18.26 -28.83 -11.44
N LEU A 208 19.45 -28.21 -11.34
CA LEU A 208 20.19 -27.69 -12.49
C LEU A 208 20.67 -28.79 -13.43
N MET A 209 21.27 -29.87 -12.91
CA MET A 209 21.70 -31.01 -13.71
C MET A 209 20.54 -31.69 -14.44
N GLU A 210 19.38 -31.84 -13.80
CA GLU A 210 18.16 -32.36 -14.44
C GLU A 210 17.60 -31.43 -15.54
N ILE A 211 17.74 -30.12 -15.38
CA ILE A 211 17.39 -29.13 -16.42
C ILE A 211 18.38 -29.23 -17.59
N GLU A 212 19.67 -29.33 -17.31
CA GLU A 212 20.74 -29.45 -18.32
C GLU A 212 20.64 -30.76 -19.08
N GLU A 213 20.42 -31.89 -18.41
CA GLU A 213 20.14 -33.17 -19.08
C GLU A 213 18.91 -33.10 -19.99
N ARG A 214 17.79 -32.51 -19.54
CA ARG A 214 16.61 -32.36 -20.40
C ARG A 214 16.87 -31.46 -21.60
N LYS A 215 17.61 -30.37 -21.43
CA LYS A 215 18.06 -29.51 -22.54
C LYS A 215 18.96 -30.28 -23.52
N ASN A 216 19.96 -31.01 -23.01
CA ASN A 216 20.91 -31.76 -23.83
C ASN A 216 20.23 -32.91 -24.59
N ARG A 217 19.30 -33.64 -23.95
CA ARG A 217 18.44 -34.64 -24.61
C ARG A 217 17.58 -34.00 -25.71
N HIS A 218 16.96 -32.84 -25.46
CA HIS A 218 16.17 -32.14 -26.47
C HIS A 218 17.04 -31.63 -27.65
N ILE A 219 18.22 -31.07 -27.37
CA ILE A 219 19.22 -30.67 -28.38
C ILE A 219 19.66 -31.88 -29.21
N PHE A 220 19.84 -33.05 -28.60
CA PHE A 220 20.16 -34.29 -29.31
C PHE A 220 19.02 -34.72 -30.25
N THR A 221 17.78 -34.80 -29.75
CA THR A 221 16.60 -35.13 -30.57
C THR A 221 16.40 -34.14 -31.71
N LEU A 222 16.57 -32.84 -31.47
CA LEU A 222 16.45 -31.81 -32.49
C LEU A 222 17.54 -31.93 -33.57
N ASN A 223 18.79 -32.19 -33.17
CA ASN A 223 19.88 -32.46 -34.12
C ASN A 223 19.65 -33.74 -34.93
N ASP A 224 19.12 -34.80 -34.33
CA ASP A 224 18.77 -36.03 -35.04
C ASP A 224 17.63 -35.80 -36.05
N HIS A 225 16.56 -35.09 -35.64
CA HIS A 225 15.48 -34.66 -36.53
C HIS A 225 16.01 -33.81 -37.70
N HIS A 226 16.93 -32.86 -37.46
CA HIS A 226 17.56 -32.08 -38.52
C HIS A 226 18.44 -32.92 -39.45
N ARG A 227 19.23 -33.87 -38.92
CA ARG A 227 20.02 -34.82 -39.72
C ARG A 227 19.12 -35.68 -40.61
N ASN A 228 18.04 -36.21 -40.06
CA ASN A 228 17.07 -37.04 -40.77
C ASN A 228 16.27 -36.23 -41.81
N ALA A 229 15.92 -34.97 -41.53
CA ALA A 229 15.32 -34.07 -42.52
C ALA A 229 16.30 -33.75 -43.65
N PHE A 230 17.55 -33.40 -43.33
CA PHE A 230 18.59 -33.13 -44.33
C PHE A 230 18.92 -34.36 -45.19
N ALA A 231 18.95 -35.56 -44.59
CA ALA A 231 19.10 -36.82 -45.31
C ALA A 231 17.94 -37.08 -46.28
N LYS A 232 16.68 -36.89 -45.86
CA LYS A 232 15.50 -36.98 -46.72
C LYS A 232 15.56 -35.98 -47.88
N THR A 233 15.90 -34.71 -47.61
CA THR A 233 16.08 -33.68 -48.64
C THR A 233 17.19 -34.04 -49.62
N LYS A 234 18.33 -34.53 -49.14
CA LYS A 234 19.44 -35.00 -50.00
C LYS A 234 19.04 -36.22 -50.84
N MET A 235 18.28 -37.17 -50.29
CA MET A 235 17.73 -38.30 -51.04
C MET A 235 16.76 -37.84 -52.13
N TYR A 236 15.86 -36.90 -51.82
CA TYR A 236 14.93 -36.32 -52.79
C TYR A 236 15.67 -35.61 -53.94
N TYR A 237 16.63 -34.72 -53.64
CA TYR A 237 17.44 -34.09 -54.68
C TYR A 237 18.23 -35.11 -55.50
N ASN A 238 18.86 -36.11 -54.87
CA ASN A 238 19.53 -37.19 -55.58
C ASN A 238 18.58 -37.98 -56.49
N GLN A 239 17.35 -38.27 -56.04
CA GLN A 239 16.33 -38.97 -56.83
C GLN A 239 15.88 -38.14 -58.03
N VAL A 240 15.63 -36.84 -57.85
CA VAL A 240 15.33 -35.90 -58.95
C VAL A 240 16.50 -35.81 -59.92
N THR A 241 17.74 -35.66 -59.45
CA THR A 241 18.94 -35.63 -60.30
C THR A 241 19.12 -36.94 -61.07
N VAL A 242 18.94 -38.11 -60.44
CA VAL A 242 19.00 -39.42 -61.11
C VAL A 242 17.86 -39.57 -62.13
N ASN A 243 16.66 -39.07 -61.86
CA ASN A 243 15.56 -39.10 -62.80
C ASN A 243 15.83 -38.19 -64.02
N ASN A 244 16.28 -36.96 -63.77
CA ASN A 244 16.65 -36.02 -64.83
C ASN A 244 17.81 -36.58 -65.67
N LEU A 245 18.80 -37.25 -65.06
CA LEU A 245 19.87 -37.94 -65.78
C LEU A 245 19.37 -39.16 -66.58
N LYS A 246 18.33 -39.87 -66.13
CA LYS A 246 17.66 -40.92 -66.94
C LYS A 246 16.96 -40.32 -68.15
N ILE A 247 16.22 -39.23 -67.98
CA ILE A 247 15.52 -38.51 -69.07
C ILE A 247 16.52 -37.94 -70.08
N ILE A 248 17.61 -37.33 -69.61
CA ILE A 248 18.70 -36.85 -70.49
C ILE A 248 19.34 -38.01 -71.26
N ARG A 249 19.46 -39.21 -70.68
CA ARG A 249 19.96 -40.40 -71.37
C ARG A 249 18.95 -40.98 -72.37
N SER A 250 17.65 -40.98 -72.08
CA SER A 250 16.64 -41.45 -73.04
C SER A 250 16.58 -40.50 -74.24
N LEU A 251 16.49 -39.19 -74.00
CA LEU A 251 16.53 -38.18 -75.06
C LEU A 251 17.82 -38.24 -75.89
N LYS A 252 18.99 -38.44 -75.25
CA LYS A 252 20.25 -38.66 -76.00
C LYS A 252 20.21 -39.95 -76.82
N LYS A 253 19.66 -41.04 -76.30
CA LYS A 253 19.51 -42.29 -77.06
C LYS A 253 18.51 -42.13 -78.22
N GLU A 254 17.41 -41.43 -78.01
CA GLU A 254 16.43 -41.12 -79.07
C GLU A 254 17.08 -40.28 -80.18
N ILE A 255 17.92 -39.31 -79.82
CA ILE A 255 18.75 -38.56 -80.78
C ILE A 255 19.75 -39.49 -81.49
N GLU A 256 20.51 -40.32 -80.78
CA GLU A 256 21.45 -41.28 -81.40
C GLU A 256 20.76 -42.31 -82.31
N ASP A 257 19.58 -42.82 -81.93
CA ASP A 257 18.82 -43.76 -82.74
C ASP A 257 18.20 -43.03 -83.95
N CYS A 258 17.96 -41.72 -83.87
CA CYS A 258 17.61 -40.88 -85.02
C CYS A 258 18.81 -40.53 -85.91
N THR A 259 20.01 -40.26 -85.36
CA THR A 259 21.21 -40.08 -86.20
C THR A 259 21.58 -41.38 -86.88
N LYS A 260 21.54 -42.53 -86.20
CA LYS A 260 21.77 -43.86 -86.81
C LYS A 260 20.74 -44.20 -87.88
N ARG A 261 19.47 -43.80 -87.72
CA ARG A 261 18.46 -43.92 -88.80
C ARG A 261 18.81 -43.01 -89.99
N ASN A 262 19.22 -41.77 -89.75
CA ASN A 262 19.62 -40.84 -90.81
C ASN A 262 20.91 -41.31 -91.51
N GLU A 263 21.89 -41.81 -90.78
CA GLU A 263 23.12 -42.43 -91.30
C GLU A 263 22.82 -43.68 -92.11
N ALA A 264 21.89 -44.54 -91.65
CA ALA A 264 21.42 -45.68 -92.42
C ALA A 264 20.68 -45.25 -93.69
N ILE A 265 19.81 -44.23 -93.63
CA ILE A 265 19.14 -43.64 -94.80
C ILE A 265 20.17 -43.04 -95.77
N VAL A 266 21.20 -42.36 -95.29
CA VAL A 266 22.28 -41.79 -96.12
C VAL A 266 23.15 -42.90 -96.70
N HIS A 267 23.41 -44.00 -95.99
CA HIS A 267 24.16 -45.15 -96.50
C HIS A 267 23.33 -45.99 -97.49
N ASP A 268 22.02 -46.11 -97.28
CA ASP A 268 21.11 -46.73 -98.24
C ASP A 268 20.91 -45.84 -99.47
N GLN A 269 20.85 -44.52 -99.32
CA GLN A 269 20.94 -43.57 -100.43
C GLN A 269 22.28 -43.71 -101.16
N ALA A 270 23.41 -43.80 -100.46
CA ALA A 270 24.73 -44.00 -101.06
C ALA A 270 24.82 -45.31 -101.85
N ARG A 271 24.36 -46.43 -101.27
CA ARG A 271 24.29 -47.73 -101.96
C ARG A 271 23.28 -47.74 -103.10
N MET A 272 22.17 -47.01 -102.98
CA MET A 272 21.24 -46.82 -104.09
C MET A 272 21.87 -45.94 -105.18
N THR A 273 22.68 -44.92 -104.86
CA THR A 273 23.39 -44.14 -105.88
C THR A 273 24.51 -44.94 -106.55
N GLU A 274 25.33 -45.69 -105.80
CA GLU A 274 26.32 -46.61 -106.36
C GLU A 274 25.66 -47.68 -107.22
N SER A 275 24.57 -48.32 -106.74
CA SER A 275 23.82 -49.30 -107.52
C SER A 275 23.13 -48.65 -108.74
N ILE A 276 22.65 -47.42 -108.65
CA ILE A 276 22.13 -46.64 -109.79
C ILE A 276 23.26 -46.28 -110.76
N GLU A 277 24.50 -46.08 -110.30
CA GLU A 277 25.65 -45.77 -111.15
C GLU A 277 26.27 -47.01 -111.80
N ASP A 278 26.35 -48.15 -111.10
CA ASP A 278 26.65 -49.45 -111.70
C ASP A 278 25.57 -49.87 -112.69
N ILE A 279 24.29 -49.67 -112.33
CA ILE A 279 23.18 -49.85 -113.27
C ILE A 279 23.34 -48.88 -114.44
N ARG A 280 23.64 -47.59 -114.25
CA ARG A 280 23.91 -46.66 -115.39
C ARG A 280 25.13 -47.09 -116.21
N ALA A 281 26.18 -47.65 -115.63
CA ALA A 281 27.36 -48.12 -116.35
C ALA A 281 27.05 -49.34 -117.25
N GLN A 282 26.18 -50.25 -116.79
CA GLN A 282 25.69 -51.38 -117.58
C GLN A 282 24.53 -51.00 -118.53
N ARG A 283 23.71 -50.04 -118.11
CA ARG A 283 22.48 -49.61 -118.79
C ARG A 283 22.77 -48.58 -119.87
N THR A 284 23.79 -47.74 -119.79
CA THR A 284 24.14 -46.72 -120.82
C THR A 284 24.18 -47.24 -122.27
N PRO A 285 24.85 -48.36 -122.62
CA PRO A 285 24.81 -48.89 -123.98
C PRO A 285 23.43 -49.45 -124.36
N ALA A 286 22.69 -50.03 -123.41
CA ALA A 286 21.31 -50.48 -123.62
C ALA A 286 20.31 -49.30 -123.68
N GLU A 287 20.62 -48.18 -123.02
CA GLU A 287 19.88 -46.93 -123.00
C GLU A 287 20.04 -46.18 -124.30
N GLN A 288 21.22 -46.13 -124.92
CA GLN A 288 21.35 -45.48 -126.22
C GLN A 288 20.42 -46.11 -127.26
N THR A 289 20.24 -47.44 -127.23
CA THR A 289 19.25 -48.14 -128.06
C THR A 289 17.81 -47.99 -127.57
N LEU A 290 17.55 -48.05 -126.25
CA LEU A 290 16.20 -47.87 -125.70
C LEU A 290 15.71 -46.42 -125.75
N HIS A 291 16.60 -45.44 -125.78
CA HIS A 291 16.28 -44.01 -125.85
C HIS A 291 15.92 -43.63 -127.27
N GLN A 292 16.63 -44.13 -128.29
CA GLN A 292 16.20 -44.02 -129.69
C GLN A 292 14.81 -44.64 -129.89
N MET A 293 14.61 -45.90 -129.49
CA MET A 293 13.27 -46.53 -129.59
C MET A 293 12.19 -45.86 -128.73
N ARG A 294 12.54 -45.23 -127.60
CA ARG A 294 11.59 -44.44 -126.79
C ARG A 294 11.38 -43.03 -127.31
N GLU A 295 12.30 -42.46 -128.07
CA GLU A 295 12.07 -41.21 -128.79
C GLU A 295 11.18 -41.46 -130.00
N ASP A 296 11.37 -42.55 -130.74
CA ASP A 296 10.45 -42.98 -131.79
C ASP A 296 9.04 -43.28 -131.24
N VAL A 297 8.95 -44.02 -130.12
CA VAL A 297 7.64 -44.29 -129.48
C VAL A 297 7.06 -43.04 -128.84
N ALA A 298 7.83 -42.18 -128.16
CA ALA A 298 7.30 -40.97 -127.53
C ALA A 298 7.01 -39.84 -128.53
N THR A 299 7.64 -39.81 -129.70
CA THR A 299 7.21 -38.98 -130.83
C THR A 299 5.93 -39.54 -131.43
N TYR A 300 5.84 -40.85 -131.70
CA TYR A 300 4.60 -41.47 -132.17
C TYR A 300 3.42 -41.33 -131.20
N GLU A 301 3.65 -41.47 -129.88
CA GLU A 301 2.62 -41.25 -128.85
C GLU A 301 2.29 -39.77 -128.67
N LYS A 302 3.27 -38.85 -128.78
CA LYS A 302 2.97 -37.40 -128.83
C LYS A 302 2.21 -37.04 -130.10
N GLU A 303 2.55 -37.59 -131.26
CA GLU A 303 1.86 -37.36 -132.52
C GLU A 303 0.47 -37.98 -132.50
N MET A 304 0.27 -39.16 -131.92
CA MET A 304 -1.06 -39.76 -131.73
C MET A 304 -1.89 -39.05 -130.67
N SER A 305 -1.27 -38.53 -129.60
CA SER A 305 -1.93 -37.71 -128.58
C SER A 305 -2.27 -36.32 -129.12
N VAL A 306 -1.37 -35.67 -129.88
CA VAL A 306 -1.63 -34.42 -130.60
C VAL A 306 -2.63 -34.64 -131.73
N LEU A 307 -2.62 -35.77 -132.44
CA LEU A 307 -3.62 -36.11 -133.46
C LEU A 307 -4.98 -36.43 -132.83
N HIS A 308 -5.02 -37.06 -131.66
CA HIS A 308 -6.25 -37.25 -130.88
C HIS A 308 -6.76 -35.91 -130.36
N SER A 309 -5.92 -35.12 -129.70
CA SER A 309 -6.25 -33.80 -129.17
C SER A 309 -6.59 -32.81 -130.27
N THR A 310 -5.96 -32.83 -131.44
CA THR A 310 -6.35 -31.99 -132.59
C THR A 310 -7.58 -32.54 -133.32
N ARG A 311 -7.85 -33.86 -133.34
CA ARG A 311 -9.15 -34.38 -133.83
C ARG A 311 -10.29 -34.07 -132.87
N MET A 312 -10.05 -34.12 -131.56
CA MET A 312 -11.03 -33.73 -130.54
C MET A 312 -11.20 -32.21 -130.52
N HIS A 313 -10.12 -31.43 -130.61
CA HIS A 313 -10.17 -29.97 -130.72
C HIS A 313 -10.75 -29.55 -132.08
N ASN A 314 -10.56 -30.28 -133.17
CA ASN A 314 -11.20 -30.01 -134.46
C ASN A 314 -12.67 -30.44 -134.47
N ARG A 315 -13.07 -31.50 -133.76
CA ARG A 315 -14.49 -31.83 -133.50
C ARG A 315 -15.16 -30.81 -132.58
N ILE A 316 -14.44 -30.31 -131.57
CA ILE A 316 -14.89 -29.22 -130.71
C ILE A 316 -14.97 -27.94 -131.53
N LEU A 317 -13.98 -27.61 -132.38
CA LEU A 317 -14.04 -26.48 -133.30
C LEU A 317 -15.13 -26.64 -134.36
N GLN A 318 -15.43 -27.85 -134.84
CA GLN A 318 -16.54 -28.10 -135.78
C GLN A 318 -17.89 -27.99 -135.08
N SER A 319 -18.03 -28.51 -133.86
CA SER A 319 -19.22 -28.32 -133.03
C SER A 319 -19.38 -26.85 -132.62
N GLN A 320 -18.28 -26.14 -132.38
CA GLN A 320 -18.25 -24.70 -132.12
C GLN A 320 -18.48 -23.90 -133.40
N LEU A 321 -18.06 -24.35 -134.58
CA LEU A 321 -18.39 -23.71 -135.86
C LEU A 321 -19.86 -23.91 -136.17
N GLN A 322 -20.40 -25.10 -136.02
CA GLN A 322 -21.83 -25.38 -136.19
C GLN A 322 -22.68 -24.66 -135.14
N GLN A 323 -22.21 -24.57 -133.89
CA GLN A 323 -22.86 -23.74 -132.86
C GLN A 323 -22.73 -22.26 -133.18
N LEU A 324 -21.58 -21.77 -133.67
CA LEU A 324 -21.37 -20.36 -134.01
C LEU A 324 -22.04 -19.98 -135.34
N GLU A 325 -22.27 -20.91 -136.26
CA GLU A 325 -23.06 -20.77 -137.48
C GLU A 325 -24.56 -20.77 -137.14
N ALA A 326 -25.01 -21.67 -136.25
CA ALA A 326 -26.37 -21.67 -135.74
C ALA A 326 -26.65 -20.43 -134.86
N ASP A 327 -25.72 -20.05 -133.99
CA ASP A 327 -25.78 -18.82 -133.20
C ASP A 327 -25.61 -17.59 -134.09
N HIS A 328 -24.85 -17.63 -135.19
CA HIS A 328 -24.78 -16.53 -136.16
C HIS A 328 -26.08 -16.43 -136.95
N GLU A 329 -26.67 -17.53 -137.43
CA GLU A 329 -28.01 -17.52 -138.03
C GLU A 329 -29.06 -17.01 -137.04
N VAL A 330 -29.01 -17.44 -135.78
CA VAL A 330 -29.95 -17.00 -134.74
C VAL A 330 -29.69 -15.55 -134.33
N LEU A 331 -28.44 -15.11 -134.25
CA LEU A 331 -28.06 -13.74 -133.91
C LEU A 331 -28.26 -12.79 -135.08
N GLU A 332 -28.12 -13.24 -136.33
CA GLU A 332 -28.45 -12.49 -137.53
C GLU A 332 -29.97 -12.41 -137.70
N LYS A 333 -30.73 -13.48 -137.46
CA LYS A 333 -32.21 -13.41 -137.40
C LYS A 333 -32.66 -12.48 -136.27
N LYS A 334 -32.04 -12.55 -135.08
CA LYS A 334 -32.25 -11.60 -133.98
C LYS A 334 -31.79 -10.18 -134.33
N PHE A 335 -30.74 -9.99 -135.11
CA PHE A 335 -30.25 -8.67 -135.52
C PHE A 335 -31.13 -8.06 -136.61
N GLN A 336 -31.56 -8.84 -137.60
CA GLN A 336 -32.56 -8.43 -138.60
C GLN A 336 -33.90 -8.16 -137.91
N GLN A 337 -34.29 -8.94 -136.89
CA GLN A 337 -35.46 -8.65 -136.07
C GLN A 337 -35.25 -7.38 -135.24
N GLN A 338 -34.12 -7.20 -134.54
CA GLN A 338 -33.81 -5.99 -133.79
C GLN A 338 -33.62 -4.76 -134.68
N MET A 339 -33.24 -4.91 -135.95
CA MET A 339 -33.15 -3.81 -136.93
C MET A 339 -34.52 -3.49 -137.53
N LYS A 340 -35.43 -4.47 -137.66
CA LYS A 340 -36.85 -4.24 -137.96
C LYS A 340 -37.55 -3.59 -136.77
N GLU A 341 -37.40 -4.13 -135.57
CA GLU A 341 -37.91 -3.57 -134.31
C GLU A 341 -37.30 -2.19 -134.06
N LYS A 342 -36.01 -1.97 -134.32
CA LYS A 342 -35.37 -0.64 -134.26
C LYS A 342 -35.94 0.28 -135.33
N SER A 343 -36.09 -0.12 -136.60
CA SER A 343 -36.68 0.75 -137.63
C SER A 343 -38.16 1.06 -137.35
N GLU A 344 -38.90 0.10 -136.77
CA GLU A 344 -40.23 0.30 -136.25
C GLU A 344 -40.25 1.18 -135.00
N LEU A 345 -39.25 1.10 -134.12
CA LEU A 345 -39.15 1.90 -132.90
C LEU A 345 -38.67 3.31 -133.23
N GLU A 346 -37.81 3.49 -134.23
CA GLU A 346 -37.43 4.76 -134.84
C GLU A 346 -38.66 5.39 -135.51
N LYS A 347 -39.42 4.66 -136.34
CA LYS A 347 -40.70 5.16 -136.87
C LYS A 347 -41.72 5.51 -135.78
N LYS A 348 -41.93 4.62 -134.80
CA LYS A 348 -42.80 4.86 -133.64
C LYS A 348 -42.25 5.96 -132.74
N TYR A 349 -40.95 6.24 -132.76
CA TYR A 349 -40.32 7.34 -132.04
C TYR A 349 -40.46 8.64 -132.83
N GLU A 350 -40.27 8.68 -134.14
CA GLU A 350 -40.60 9.82 -135.01
C GLU A 350 -42.08 10.18 -134.87
N GLU A 351 -42.98 9.19 -134.95
CA GLU A 351 -44.42 9.35 -134.72
C GLU A 351 -44.72 9.84 -133.30
N ARG A 352 -44.13 9.23 -132.26
CA ARG A 352 -44.35 9.67 -130.86
C ARG A 352 -43.70 11.01 -130.54
N LEU A 353 -42.58 11.34 -131.17
CA LEU A 353 -41.84 12.59 -131.03
C LEU A 353 -42.62 13.71 -131.73
N GLU A 354 -43.16 13.47 -132.91
CA GLU A 354 -44.00 14.43 -133.63
C GLU A 354 -45.39 14.56 -132.98
N ILE A 355 -45.99 13.46 -132.49
CA ILE A 355 -47.18 13.52 -131.62
C ILE A 355 -46.87 14.25 -130.32
N ALA A 356 -45.70 14.06 -129.70
CA ALA A 356 -45.29 14.79 -128.49
C ALA A 356 -44.90 16.24 -128.78
N ARG A 357 -44.41 16.55 -129.97
CA ARG A 357 -44.14 17.89 -130.46
C ARG A 357 -45.44 18.63 -130.69
N GLN A 358 -46.42 18.03 -131.33
CA GLN A 358 -47.76 18.58 -131.53
C GLN A 358 -48.51 18.69 -130.18
N ARG A 359 -48.51 17.64 -129.35
CA ARG A 359 -49.06 17.67 -127.98
C ARG A 359 -48.26 18.53 -127.00
N GLY A 360 -47.06 18.97 -127.36
CA GLY A 360 -46.25 19.94 -126.62
C GLY A 360 -46.48 21.36 -127.12
N MET A 361 -46.62 21.55 -128.43
CA MET A 361 -46.98 22.81 -129.10
C MET A 361 -48.42 23.23 -128.80
N ILE A 362 -49.32 22.32 -128.43
CA ILE A 362 -50.66 22.70 -127.95
C ILE A 362 -50.58 23.39 -126.57
N PRO A 363 -50.07 22.78 -125.47
CA PRO A 363 -49.84 23.46 -124.20
C PRO A 363 -48.84 24.61 -124.28
N SER A 364 -47.77 24.49 -125.06
CA SER A 364 -46.79 25.58 -125.25
C SER A 364 -47.39 26.74 -126.02
N GLY A 365 -48.14 26.50 -127.10
CA GLY A 365 -48.87 27.53 -127.84
C GLY A 365 -49.97 28.19 -127.02
N VAL A 366 -50.70 27.42 -126.19
CA VAL A 366 -51.68 27.95 -125.24
C VAL A 366 -51.00 28.72 -124.10
N MET A 367 -49.84 28.28 -123.60
CA MET A 367 -49.05 29.03 -122.61
C MET A 367 -48.46 30.31 -123.21
N ILE A 368 -47.89 30.28 -124.41
CA ILE A 368 -47.38 31.46 -125.13
C ILE A 368 -48.53 32.42 -125.42
N GLY A 369 -49.69 31.91 -125.87
CA GLY A 369 -50.91 32.69 -126.04
C GLY A 369 -51.38 33.33 -124.74
N ARG A 370 -51.38 32.58 -123.63
CA ARG A 370 -51.79 33.09 -122.30
C ARG A 370 -50.77 34.05 -121.69
N ILE A 371 -49.47 33.83 -121.89
CA ILE A 371 -48.38 34.73 -121.49
C ILE A 371 -48.45 36.01 -122.32
N ASN A 372 -48.69 35.93 -123.63
CA ASN A 372 -48.86 37.11 -124.48
C ASN A 372 -50.15 37.87 -124.13
N ALA A 373 -51.26 37.18 -123.83
CA ALA A 373 -52.48 37.81 -123.33
C ALA A 373 -52.28 38.46 -121.95
N GLN A 374 -51.56 37.79 -121.03
CA GLN A 374 -51.21 38.36 -119.73
C GLN A 374 -50.24 39.54 -119.86
N ARG A 375 -49.27 39.50 -120.79
CA ARG A 375 -48.37 40.63 -121.10
C ARG A 375 -49.11 41.79 -121.75
N GLN A 376 -50.06 41.54 -122.65
CA GLN A 376 -50.92 42.59 -123.22
C GLN A 376 -51.89 43.17 -122.18
N LEU A 377 -52.39 42.36 -121.25
CA LEU A 377 -53.22 42.84 -120.14
C LEU A 377 -52.40 43.63 -119.12
N LEU A 378 -51.18 43.18 -118.83
CA LEU A 378 -50.23 43.84 -117.94
C LEU A 378 -49.75 45.16 -118.53
N ALA A 379 -49.33 45.20 -119.80
CA ALA A 379 -49.01 46.44 -120.50
C ALA A 379 -50.21 47.41 -120.51
N LYS A 380 -51.43 46.94 -120.83
CA LYS A 380 -52.65 47.77 -120.73
C LYS A 380 -52.97 48.22 -119.30
N LYS A 381 -52.46 47.55 -118.27
CA LYS A 381 -52.62 47.93 -116.86
C LYS A 381 -51.51 48.88 -116.39
N GLU A 382 -50.31 48.76 -116.93
CA GLU A 382 -49.21 49.71 -116.79
C GLU A 382 -49.55 51.02 -117.52
N ASP A 383 -50.06 50.96 -118.75
CA ASP A 383 -50.59 52.11 -119.51
C ASP A 383 -51.70 52.82 -118.71
N GLN A 384 -52.67 52.06 -118.17
CA GLN A 384 -53.74 52.62 -117.33
C GLN A 384 -53.24 53.18 -116.00
N LEU A 385 -52.22 52.56 -115.39
CA LEU A 385 -51.58 53.10 -114.18
C LEU A 385 -50.83 54.40 -114.49
N ALA A 386 -50.07 54.45 -115.59
CA ALA A 386 -49.35 55.63 -116.04
C ALA A 386 -50.31 56.78 -116.40
N GLU A 387 -51.42 56.48 -117.09
CA GLU A 387 -52.48 57.45 -117.40
C GLU A 387 -53.15 57.98 -116.11
N VAL A 388 -53.46 57.11 -115.15
CA VAL A 388 -54.05 57.51 -113.85
C VAL A 388 -53.06 58.33 -113.02
N VAL A 389 -51.78 57.93 -112.92
CA VAL A 389 -50.75 58.67 -112.18
C VAL A 389 -50.51 60.04 -112.81
N ALA A 390 -50.37 60.12 -114.14
CA ALA A 390 -50.16 61.38 -114.86
C ALA A 390 -51.37 62.32 -114.81
N SER A 391 -52.59 61.80 -114.96
CA SER A 391 -53.81 62.62 -114.94
C SER A 391 -54.22 63.10 -113.55
N ALA A 392 -53.98 62.30 -112.52
CA ALA A 392 -54.24 62.67 -111.13
C ALA A 392 -53.08 63.46 -110.48
N GLN A 393 -51.98 63.68 -111.20
CA GLN A 393 -50.76 64.34 -110.69
C GLN A 393 -50.23 63.69 -109.39
N LEU A 394 -50.34 62.37 -109.31
CA LEU A 394 -49.86 61.60 -108.16
C LEU A 394 -48.34 61.55 -108.18
N ASP A 395 -47.74 61.76 -107.00
CA ASP A 395 -46.29 61.66 -106.81
C ASP A 395 -45.79 60.23 -107.15
N PRO A 396 -44.90 60.06 -108.15
CA PRO A 396 -44.38 58.76 -108.53
C PRO A 396 -43.69 58.01 -107.39
N GLU A 397 -43.03 58.71 -106.45
CA GLU A 397 -42.34 58.05 -105.33
C GLU A 397 -43.35 57.42 -104.36
N GLY A 398 -44.39 58.16 -103.95
CA GLY A 398 -45.42 57.66 -103.04
C GLY A 398 -46.25 56.50 -103.61
N VAL A 399 -46.47 56.47 -104.93
CA VAL A 399 -47.12 55.32 -105.60
C VAL A 399 -46.19 54.11 -105.59
N HIS A 400 -44.90 54.30 -105.88
CA HIS A 400 -43.92 53.21 -105.91
C HIS A 400 -43.67 52.62 -104.51
N GLU A 401 -43.69 53.44 -103.45
CA GLU A 401 -43.58 52.99 -102.06
C GLU A 401 -44.80 52.15 -101.63
N LEU A 402 -46.03 52.61 -101.94
CA LEU A 402 -47.24 51.85 -101.63
C LEU A 402 -47.29 50.50 -102.36
N THR A 403 -46.81 50.43 -103.61
CA THR A 403 -46.66 49.16 -104.34
C THR A 403 -45.65 48.23 -103.67
N ALA A 404 -44.50 48.74 -103.25
CA ALA A 404 -43.47 47.95 -102.55
C ALA A 404 -43.99 47.37 -101.21
N GLN A 405 -44.72 48.17 -100.42
CA GLN A 405 -45.35 47.69 -99.17
C GLN A 405 -46.38 46.57 -99.43
N LEU A 406 -47.14 46.64 -100.54
CA LEU A 406 -48.10 45.60 -100.91
C LEU A 406 -47.39 44.28 -101.31
N ASP A 407 -46.30 44.38 -102.08
CA ASP A 407 -45.47 43.21 -102.45
C ASP A 407 -44.75 42.59 -101.25
N GLU A 408 -44.33 43.38 -100.25
CA GLU A 408 -43.79 42.86 -98.99
C GLU A 408 -44.87 42.09 -98.21
N ILE A 409 -46.10 42.60 -98.11
CA ILE A 409 -47.21 41.89 -97.47
C ILE A 409 -47.57 40.60 -98.22
N LEU A 410 -47.54 40.60 -99.55
CA LEU A 410 -47.82 39.41 -100.37
C LEU A 410 -46.71 38.36 -100.25
N THR A 411 -45.44 38.76 -100.29
CA THR A 411 -44.30 37.84 -100.09
C THR A 411 -44.25 37.28 -98.67
N ALA A 412 -44.56 38.09 -97.65
CA ALA A 412 -44.70 37.60 -96.27
C ALA A 412 -45.82 36.56 -96.12
N LYS A 413 -47.00 36.80 -96.73
CA LYS A 413 -48.11 35.81 -96.73
C LYS A 413 -47.76 34.54 -97.50
N ASN A 414 -47.03 34.65 -98.60
CA ASN A 414 -46.59 33.47 -99.36
C ASN A 414 -45.58 32.62 -98.56
N ARG A 415 -44.64 33.25 -97.82
CA ARG A 415 -43.75 32.54 -96.88
C ARG A 415 -44.54 31.78 -95.80
N ILE A 416 -45.51 32.43 -95.15
CA ILE A 416 -46.37 31.78 -94.15
C ILE A 416 -47.11 30.55 -94.75
N ILE A 417 -47.51 30.60 -96.02
CA ILE A 417 -48.13 29.47 -96.73
C ILE A 417 -47.13 28.33 -97.00
N GLU A 418 -45.84 28.62 -97.16
CA GLU A 418 -44.78 27.62 -97.28
C GLU A 418 -44.39 27.03 -95.92
N ASP A 419 -44.22 27.87 -94.90
CA ASP A 419 -43.96 27.47 -93.51
C ASP A 419 -45.06 26.54 -92.98
N LEU A 420 -46.34 26.89 -93.17
CA LEU A 420 -47.47 26.05 -92.75
C LEU A 420 -47.52 24.69 -93.48
N LYS A 421 -47.09 24.62 -94.75
CA LYS A 421 -46.96 23.33 -95.45
C LYS A 421 -45.83 22.49 -94.87
N TYR A 422 -44.70 23.12 -94.54
CA TYR A 422 -43.57 22.45 -93.90
C TYR A 422 -43.92 21.94 -92.49
N GLU A 423 -44.61 22.74 -91.69
CA GLU A 423 -45.13 22.36 -90.37
C GLU A 423 -46.06 21.14 -90.45
N ILE A 424 -47.00 21.11 -91.41
CA ILE A 424 -47.85 19.94 -91.64
C ILE A 424 -46.99 18.70 -91.91
N ILE A 425 -46.04 18.77 -92.84
CA ILE A 425 -45.14 17.65 -93.18
C ILE A 425 -44.33 17.19 -91.94
N ARG A 426 -43.82 18.13 -91.13
CA ARG A 426 -43.04 17.84 -89.92
C ARG A 426 -43.88 17.13 -88.86
N VAL A 427 -45.11 17.57 -88.63
CA VAL A 427 -46.03 16.94 -87.67
C VAL A 427 -46.51 15.57 -88.18
N THR A 428 -46.81 15.43 -89.47
CA THR A 428 -47.15 14.14 -90.10
C THR A 428 -46.00 13.13 -89.94
N LYS A 429 -44.74 13.55 -90.14
CA LYS A 429 -43.58 12.69 -89.89
C LYS A 429 -43.45 12.32 -88.41
N ALA A 430 -43.49 13.30 -87.50
CA ALA A 430 -43.34 13.04 -86.07
C ALA A 430 -44.45 12.12 -85.50
N HIS A 431 -45.66 12.18 -86.05
CA HIS A 431 -46.75 11.26 -85.72
C HIS A 431 -46.43 9.82 -86.14
N ASN A 432 -45.97 9.61 -87.37
CA ASN A 432 -45.58 8.29 -87.88
C ASN A 432 -44.34 7.74 -87.14
N ASP A 433 -43.33 8.58 -86.88
CA ASP A 433 -42.15 8.19 -86.09
C ASP A 433 -42.54 7.75 -84.66
N ALA A 434 -43.47 8.47 -84.02
CA ALA A 434 -43.96 8.13 -82.68
C ALA A 434 -44.78 6.82 -82.65
N ILE A 435 -45.55 6.53 -83.70
CA ILE A 435 -46.24 5.24 -83.88
C ILE A 435 -45.22 4.09 -83.83
N HIS A 436 -44.16 4.16 -84.65
CA HIS A 436 -43.14 3.11 -84.71
C HIS A 436 -42.35 2.93 -83.40
N VAL A 437 -42.14 4.00 -82.62
CA VAL A 437 -41.52 3.91 -81.29
C VAL A 437 -42.46 3.21 -80.28
N MET A 438 -43.77 3.47 -80.35
CA MET A 438 -44.74 2.78 -79.48
C MET A 438 -44.87 1.29 -79.85
N GLU A 439 -44.99 0.97 -81.15
CA GLU A 439 -45.00 -0.41 -81.68
C GLU A 439 -43.76 -1.18 -81.19
N SER A 440 -42.57 -0.59 -81.35
CA SER A 440 -41.30 -1.16 -80.87
C SER A 440 -41.28 -1.42 -79.36
N LYS A 441 -41.83 -0.51 -78.55
CA LYS A 441 -41.81 -0.64 -77.08
C LYS A 441 -42.85 -1.64 -76.56
N LEU A 442 -43.98 -1.80 -77.25
CA LEU A 442 -44.99 -2.81 -76.94
C LEU A 442 -44.45 -4.23 -77.22
N LEU A 443 -43.77 -4.41 -78.35
CA LEU A 443 -43.02 -5.63 -78.67
C LEU A 443 -41.95 -5.96 -77.60
N GLU A 444 -41.19 -4.96 -77.12
CA GLU A 444 -40.19 -5.16 -76.06
C GLU A 444 -40.81 -5.60 -74.71
N MET A 445 -42.04 -5.16 -74.42
CA MET A 445 -42.81 -5.61 -73.24
C MET A 445 -43.50 -6.97 -73.44
N GLY A 446 -43.28 -7.63 -74.58
CA GLY A 446 -43.85 -8.95 -74.87
C GLY A 446 -45.32 -8.91 -75.30
N ILE A 447 -45.83 -7.76 -75.77
CA ILE A 447 -47.18 -7.61 -76.33
C ILE A 447 -47.05 -7.55 -77.86
N PRO A 448 -47.46 -8.60 -78.60
CA PRO A 448 -47.50 -8.57 -80.06
C PRO A 448 -48.46 -7.51 -80.61
N GLU A 449 -48.17 -6.98 -81.79
CA GLU A 449 -49.03 -6.02 -82.51
C GLU A 449 -50.45 -6.55 -82.76
N GLU A 450 -50.62 -7.88 -82.79
CA GLU A 450 -51.90 -8.55 -83.03
C GLU A 450 -52.84 -8.51 -81.81
N ASP A 451 -52.30 -8.41 -80.59
CA ASP A 451 -53.08 -8.40 -79.34
C ASP A 451 -53.62 -7.00 -78.97
N LEU A 452 -53.17 -5.94 -79.65
CA LEU A 452 -53.52 -4.55 -79.33
C LEU A 452 -54.92 -4.10 -79.77
N GLY A 453 -55.63 -4.89 -80.57
CA GLY A 453 -57.04 -4.67 -80.92
C GLY A 453 -57.36 -3.47 -81.83
N TYR A 454 -56.39 -2.58 -82.09
CA TYR A 454 -56.48 -1.50 -83.07
C TYR A 454 -55.15 -1.35 -83.84
N ARG A 455 -55.21 -0.79 -85.05
CA ARG A 455 -54.01 -0.42 -85.82
C ARG A 455 -53.91 1.11 -85.93
N PRO A 456 -52.75 1.73 -85.63
CA PRO A 456 -52.53 3.15 -85.86
C PRO A 456 -52.68 3.52 -87.34
N THR A 457 -53.34 4.65 -87.63
CA THR A 457 -53.49 5.15 -89.00
C THR A 457 -52.25 5.93 -89.42
N VAL A 458 -51.25 5.24 -89.97
CA VAL A 458 -50.05 5.86 -90.56
C VAL A 458 -50.48 6.88 -91.61
N THR A 459 -50.10 8.14 -91.41
CA THR A 459 -50.52 9.24 -92.27
C THR A 459 -49.61 9.35 -93.50
N SER A 460 -50.21 9.58 -94.68
CA SER A 460 -49.46 9.63 -95.95
C SER A 460 -48.60 10.90 -96.04
N THR A 461 -47.36 10.80 -95.58
CA THR A 461 -46.32 11.80 -95.87
C THR A 461 -46.08 11.83 -97.38
N VAL A 462 -46.50 12.91 -98.03
CA VAL A 462 -46.17 13.14 -99.46
C VAL A 462 -44.66 13.08 -99.62
N THR A 463 -44.19 12.24 -100.55
CA THR A 463 -42.78 11.92 -100.73
C THR A 463 -41.99 13.04 -101.43
N SER A 464 -41.84 14.16 -100.74
CA SER A 464 -40.72 15.08 -100.96
C SER A 464 -39.40 14.41 -100.52
N PRO A 465 -38.26 14.69 -101.17
CA PRO A 465 -37.04 13.91 -100.99
C PRO A 465 -36.49 13.98 -99.56
N ALA A 466 -36.07 12.84 -99.02
CA ALA A 466 -35.69 12.62 -97.62
C ALA A 466 -34.32 13.23 -97.21
N GLY A 467 -33.91 14.35 -97.82
CA GLY A 467 -32.59 14.98 -97.63
C GLY A 467 -32.55 16.18 -96.68
N LEU A 468 -33.69 16.62 -96.11
CA LEU A 468 -33.81 17.90 -95.41
C LEU A 468 -34.09 17.80 -93.88
N VAL A 469 -33.98 16.61 -93.29
CA VAL A 469 -34.16 16.39 -91.83
C VAL A 469 -32.91 15.74 -91.20
N SER A 470 -31.74 15.95 -91.82
CA SER A 470 -30.44 15.43 -91.33
C SER A 470 -29.30 16.46 -91.47
N ALA A 471 -29.64 17.75 -91.57
CA ALA A 471 -28.72 18.87 -91.57
C ALA A 471 -29.35 20.03 -90.78
N LEU A 472 -28.51 20.86 -90.15
CA LEU A 472 -28.82 21.87 -89.12
C LEU A 472 -29.19 21.26 -87.75
N ILE A 473 -28.66 21.72 -86.60
CA ILE A 473 -27.63 22.75 -86.28
C ILE A 473 -27.83 24.10 -86.96
#